data_AF-A0A6J4XDP5-F1
#
_entry.id   AF-A0A6J4XDP5-F1
#
_cell.length_a   1.000
_cell.length_b   1.000
_cell.length_c   1.000
_cell.angle_alpha   90.00
_cell.angle_beta   90.00
_cell.angle_gamma   90.00
#
_symmetry.space_group_name_H-M   'P 1'
#
loop_
_entity.id
_entity.type
_entity.pdbx_description
1 polymer ?
#
loop_
_entity_poly.entity_id
_entity_poly.type
_entity_poly.pdbx_seq_one_letter_code
_entity_poly.pdbx_strand_id
1 'polypeptide(L)'
;PFSGHSAIMGKCKNKWQDADSILQLYADKVPAARRGYRSFVEKGIEIGRRHDLTGGGLVRSSGGWSSLQAMRRAKVFQKADERILGDGDFVEQVL
;
A
#
# COMPACT_ATOMS: atom_id res chain seq x y z
N PRO A 1 0.89 14.39 5.57
CA PRO A 1 -0.45 14.73 5.04
C PRO A 1 -1.10 13.71 4.08
N PHE A 2 -0.43 12.60 3.69
CA PHE A 2 -0.93 11.66 2.68
C PHE A 2 -1.14 10.23 3.18
N SER A 3 -1.21 10.01 4.50
CA SER A 3 -1.42 8.68 5.08
C SER A 3 -2.58 8.68 6.07
N GLY A 4 -3.18 7.51 6.25
CA GLY A 4 -4.24 7.28 7.24
C GLY A 4 -3.76 7.24 8.70
N HIS A 5 -2.50 7.62 8.97
CA HIS A 5 -1.89 7.48 10.28
C HIS A 5 -2.65 8.24 11.38
N SER A 6 -3.10 9.46 11.11
CA SER A 6 -3.82 10.29 12.09
C SER A 6 -5.15 9.67 12.51
N ALA A 7 -5.86 9.02 11.59
CA ALA A 7 -7.12 8.33 11.89
C ALA A 7 -6.88 7.06 12.73
N ILE A 8 -5.88 6.26 12.38
CA ILE A 8 -5.51 5.05 13.16
C ILE A 8 -5.11 5.43 14.59
N MET A 9 -4.37 6.53 14.75
CA MET A 9 -3.97 7.06 16.05
C MET A 9 -5.11 7.76 16.80
N GLY A 10 -6.32 7.85 16.23
CA GLY A 10 -7.49 8.48 16.85
C GLY A 10 -7.39 10.00 16.99
N LYS A 11 -6.56 10.66 16.17
CA LYS A 11 -6.37 12.11 16.17
C LYS A 11 -7.38 12.83 15.27
N CYS A 12 -7.92 12.15 14.27
CA CYS A 12 -9.03 12.62 13.45
C CYS A 12 -10.03 11.48 13.19
N LYS A 13 -11.28 11.83 12.84
CA LYS A 13 -12.29 10.88 12.41
C LYS A 13 -12.42 10.92 10.89
N ASN A 14 -12.14 9.80 10.24
CA ASN A 14 -12.32 9.60 8.80
C ASN A 14 -13.34 8.47 8.59
N LYS A 15 -14.59 8.80 8.24
CA LYS A 15 -15.66 7.79 8.08
C LYS A 15 -15.38 6.76 6.98
N TRP A 16 -14.55 7.12 6.00
CA TRP A 16 -14.17 6.27 4.88
C TRP A 16 -13.00 5.33 5.17
N GLN A 17 -12.29 5.53 6.29
CA GLN A 17 -11.10 4.75 6.62
C GLN A 17 -11.41 3.73 7.71
N ASP A 18 -11.29 2.46 7.38
CA ASP A 18 -11.37 1.37 8.36
C ASP A 18 -10.09 1.30 9.19
N ALA A 19 -10.11 1.95 10.36
CA ALA A 19 -9.01 1.91 11.32
C ALA A 19 -9.07 0.69 12.24
N ASP A 20 -10.26 0.11 12.44
CA ASP A 20 -10.49 -0.94 13.42
C ASP A 20 -9.88 -2.26 12.96
N SER A 21 -10.05 -2.62 11.68
CA SER A 21 -9.41 -3.80 11.10
C SER A 21 -7.89 -3.74 11.18
N ILE A 22 -7.28 -2.56 11.03
CA ILE A 22 -5.83 -2.38 11.19
C ILE A 22 -5.41 -2.55 12.65
N LEU A 23 -6.15 -1.98 13.59
CA LEU A 23 -5.83 -2.06 15.01
C LEU A 23 -5.93 -3.50 15.54
N GLN A 24 -6.87 -4.30 15.04
CA GLN A 24 -7.01 -5.72 15.40
C GLN A 24 -5.76 -6.56 15.10
N LEU A 25 -4.91 -6.14 14.16
CA LEU A 25 -3.63 -6.83 13.87
C LEU A 25 -2.60 -6.70 14.99
N TYR A 26 -2.76 -5.72 15.90
CA TYR A 26 -1.76 -5.38 16.92
C TYR A 26 -2.17 -5.77 18.34
N ALA A 27 -3.47 -5.73 18.67
CA ALA A 27 -4.04 -6.23 19.92
C ALA A 27 -5.58 -6.15 19.91
N ASP A 28 -6.22 -6.90 20.81
CA ASP A 28 -7.68 -6.86 20.98
C ASP A 28 -8.19 -5.53 21.55
N LYS A 29 -7.36 -4.84 22.35
CA LYS A 29 -7.73 -3.58 23.01
C LYS A 29 -7.16 -2.39 22.25
N VAL A 30 -8.03 -1.47 21.82
CA VAL A 30 -7.65 -0.25 21.06
C VAL A 30 -6.44 0.50 21.63
N PRO A 31 -6.33 0.77 22.95
CA PRO A 31 -5.15 1.46 23.48
C PRO A 31 -3.85 0.67 23.31
N ALA A 32 -3.91 -0.66 23.46
CA ALA A 32 -2.76 -1.53 23.24
C ALA A 32 -2.41 -1.63 21.75
N ALA A 33 -3.41 -1.77 20.90
CA ALA A 33 -3.26 -1.83 19.45
C ALA A 33 -2.57 -0.57 18.90
N ARG A 34 -2.98 0.62 19.36
CA ARG A 34 -2.33 1.89 18.95
C ARG A 34 -0.87 1.97 19.36
N ARG A 35 -0.50 1.44 20.54
CA ARG A 35 0.91 1.36 20.95
C ARG A 35 1.69 0.39 20.07
N GLY A 36 1.12 -0.77 19.76
CA GLY A 36 1.72 -1.76 18.86
C GLY A 36 1.93 -1.21 17.45
N TYR A 37 0.89 -0.62 16.87
CA TYR A 37 0.96 0.05 15.57
C TYR A 37 2.01 1.17 15.55
N ARG A 38 2.05 2.01 16.58
CA ARG A 38 3.07 3.07 16.69
C ARG A 38 4.48 2.50 16.71
N SER A 39 4.72 1.48 17.53
CA SER A 39 6.04 0.83 17.61
C SER A 39 6.45 0.20 16.28
N PHE A 40 5.51 -0.40 15.56
CA PHE A 40 5.74 -0.92 14.21
C PHE A 40 6.15 0.18 13.23
N VAL A 41 5.43 1.31 13.22
CA VAL A 41 5.75 2.45 12.35
C VAL A 41 7.12 3.04 12.70
N GLU A 42 7.43 3.20 13.99
CA GLU A 42 8.71 3.73 14.46
C GLU A 42 9.90 2.88 13.97
N LYS A 43 9.79 1.54 14.05
CA LYS A 43 10.80 0.63 13.48
C LYS A 43 10.97 0.82 11.97
N GLY A 44 9.89 1.14 11.26
CA GLY A 44 9.92 1.40 9.82
C GLY A 44 10.61 2.71 9.44
N ILE A 45 10.57 3.72 10.32
CA ILE A 45 11.20 5.04 10.07
C ILE A 45 12.72 4.89 9.97
N GLU A 46 13.34 4.08 10.84
CA GLU A 46 14.79 3.84 10.84
C GLU A 46 15.29 3.20 9.55
N ILE A 47 14.46 2.38 8.90
CA ILE A 47 14.80 1.72 7.63
C ILE A 47 14.86 2.73 6.47
N GLY A 48 14.23 3.90 6.62
CA GLY A 48 14.28 4.97 5.64
C GLY A 48 13.68 4.57 4.29
N ARG A 49 14.33 4.99 3.20
CA ARG A 49 13.81 4.77 1.84
C ARG A 49 14.06 3.33 1.39
N ARG A 50 12.97 2.56 1.28
CA ARG A 50 12.97 1.20 0.75
C ARG A 50 12.84 1.17 -0.77
N HIS A 51 13.96 0.94 -1.45
CA HIS A 51 14.04 0.84 -2.92
C HIS A 51 13.22 -0.31 -3.50
N ASP A 52 13.01 -1.36 -2.72
CA ASP A 52 12.19 -2.52 -3.03
C ASP A 52 10.68 -2.27 -2.89
N LEU A 53 10.30 -1.27 -2.08
CA LEU A 53 8.91 -0.81 -1.94
C LEU A 53 8.61 0.47 -2.76
N THR A 54 9.57 0.93 -3.56
CA THR A 54 9.40 2.06 -4.49
C THR A 54 9.39 1.58 -5.93
N GLY A 55 8.50 2.14 -6.76
CA GLY A 55 8.28 1.67 -8.13
C GLY A 55 6.86 1.82 -8.68
N GLY A 56 5.98 2.53 -7.98
CA GLY A 56 4.57 2.59 -8.35
C GLY A 56 3.86 1.26 -8.07
N GLY A 57 2.58 1.18 -8.46
CA GLY A 57 1.82 -0.05 -8.27
C GLY A 57 2.33 -1.22 -9.12
N LEU A 58 2.67 -0.93 -10.38
CA LEU A 58 2.97 -1.94 -11.39
C LEU A 58 4.19 -2.80 -11.02
N VAL A 59 5.23 -2.22 -10.44
CA VAL A 59 6.42 -2.97 -9.94
C VAL A 59 6.04 -3.94 -8.83
N ARG A 60 5.05 -3.61 -7.99
CA ARG A 60 4.61 -4.49 -6.89
C ARG A 60 3.64 -5.58 -7.37
N SER A 61 2.75 -5.29 -8.32
CA SER A 61 1.78 -6.28 -8.84
C SER A 61 2.45 -7.30 -9.76
N SER A 62 3.47 -6.89 -10.51
CA SER A 62 4.20 -7.76 -11.43
C SER A 62 5.19 -8.70 -10.75
N GLY A 63 5.45 -8.60 -9.44
CA GLY A 63 6.42 -9.43 -8.74
C GLY A 63 7.86 -8.87 -8.72
N GLY A 64 8.03 -7.57 -8.97
CA GLY A 64 9.29 -6.85 -8.83
C GLY A 64 9.91 -6.39 -10.15
N TRP A 65 11.14 -5.90 -10.09
CA TRP A 65 11.82 -5.33 -11.26
C TRP A 65 12.24 -6.36 -12.31
N SER A 66 12.52 -7.60 -11.89
CA SER A 66 12.95 -8.69 -12.77
C SER A 66 11.84 -9.13 -13.71
N SER A 67 10.62 -9.27 -13.21
CA SER A 67 9.44 -9.62 -14.01
C SER A 67 9.07 -8.51 -14.99
N LEU A 68 9.15 -7.25 -14.58
CA LEU A 68 8.93 -6.12 -15.50
C LEU A 68 9.96 -6.05 -16.63
N GLN A 69 11.23 -6.36 -16.35
CA GLN A 69 12.23 -6.46 -17.40
C GLN A 69 11.93 -7.61 -18.37
N ALA A 70 11.45 -8.76 -17.86
CA ALA A 70 11.03 -9.88 -18.70
C ALA A 70 9.81 -9.52 -19.57
N MET A 71 8.78 -8.87 -19.00
CA MET A 71 7.58 -8.42 -19.74
C MET A 71 7.94 -7.39 -20.81
N ARG A 72 8.83 -6.44 -20.49
CA ARG A 72 9.33 -5.45 -21.47
C ARG A 72 10.06 -6.14 -22.62
N ARG A 73 10.88 -7.17 -22.35
CA ARG A 73 11.54 -7.98 -23.40
C ARG A 73 10.54 -8.77 -24.24
N ALA A 74 9.46 -9.24 -23.64
CA ALA A 74 8.38 -9.95 -24.31
C ALA A 74 7.38 -9.02 -25.04
N LYS A 75 7.59 -7.69 -25.03
CA LYS A 75 6.67 -6.67 -25.57
C LYS A 75 5.25 -6.73 -25.00
N VAL A 76 5.08 -7.30 -23.80
CA VAL A 76 3.80 -7.30 -23.09
C VAL A 76 3.68 -5.94 -22.38
N PHE A 77 2.73 -5.13 -22.83
CA PHE A 77 2.52 -3.77 -22.33
C PHE A 77 1.41 -3.75 -21.29
N GLN A 78 1.76 -3.46 -20.04
CA GLN A 78 0.77 -3.22 -18.98
C GLN A 78 0.90 -1.77 -18.53
N LYS A 79 -0.12 -0.96 -18.80
CA LYS A 79 -0.08 0.51 -18.59
C LYS A 79 -0.16 0.91 -17.12
N ALA A 80 -0.74 0.07 -16.24
CA ALA A 80 -0.95 0.43 -14.83
C ALA A 80 -1.09 -0.81 -13.92
N ASP A 81 -1.03 -0.57 -12.60
CA ASP A 81 -1.38 -1.58 -11.59
C ASP A 81 -2.89 -1.76 -11.54
N GLU A 82 -3.35 -2.99 -11.77
CA GLU A 82 -4.76 -3.36 -11.75
C GLU A 82 -5.44 -3.07 -10.42
N ARG A 83 -4.69 -3.03 -9.31
CA ARG A 83 -5.25 -2.66 -8.00
C ARG A 83 -5.55 -1.16 -7.87
N ILE A 84 -4.98 -0.34 -8.75
CA ILE A 84 -5.14 1.11 -8.75
C ILE A 84 -6.16 1.54 -9.80
N LEU A 85 -6.13 0.97 -11.01
CA LEU A 85 -7.01 1.37 -12.12
C LEU A 85 -8.03 0.31 -12.55
N GLY A 86 -7.97 -0.91 -12.02
CA GLY A 86 -8.77 -2.05 -12.51
C GLY A 86 -8.09 -2.80 -13.65
N ASP A 87 -8.74 -3.87 -14.11
CA ASP A 87 -8.24 -4.71 -15.21
C ASP A 87 -8.00 -3.90 -16.50
N GLY A 88 -6.96 -4.25 -17.25
CA GLY A 88 -6.51 -3.53 -18.43
C GLY A 88 -7.60 -3.40 -19.50
N ASP A 89 -8.38 -4.46 -19.70
CA ASP A 89 -9.48 -4.48 -20.68
C ASP A 89 -10.60 -3.50 -20.30
N PHE A 90 -10.87 -3.36 -19.00
CA PHE A 90 -11.85 -2.40 -18.49
C PHE A 90 -11.35 -0.96 -18.65
N VAL A 91 -10.07 -0.70 -18.37
CA VAL A 91 -9.48 0.63 -18.48
C VAL A 91 -9.40 1.10 -19.94
N GLU A 92 -9.07 0.22 -20.88
CA GLU A 92 -9.03 0.57 -22.31
C GLU A 92 -10.42 0.81 -22.92
N GLN A 93 -11.50 0.32 -22.32
CA GLN A 93 -12.86 0.60 -22.77
C GLN A 93 -13.43 1.93 -22.23
N VAL A 94 -12.84 2.48 -21.16
CA VAL A 94 -13.37 3.64 -20.45
C VAL A 94 -12.59 4.94 -20.74
N LEU A 95 -11.34 4.84 -21.21
CA LEU A 95 -10.45 5.98 -21.57
C LEU A 95 -10.23 6.10 -23.08
#